data_AF-A0A140NRS4-F1
#
_entry.id   AF-A0A140NRS4-F1
#
_cell.length_a   1.000
_cell.length_b   1.000
_cell.length_c   1.000
_cell.angle_alpha   90.00
_cell.angle_beta   90.00
_cell.angle_gamma   90.00
#
_symmetry.space_group_name_H-M   'P 1'
#
loop_
_entity.id
_entity.type
_entity.pdbx_description
1 polymer ?
#
loop_
_entity_poly.entity_id
_entity_poly.type
_entity_poly.pdbx_seq_one_letter_code
_entity_poly.pdbx_strand_id
1 'polypeptide(L)'
;MFNVVLFGDVEFPAEDITSLTESHIKLIPITALTEIKFAYQGVICDEGARQQLLEQFPENTPLLTTQEWSCPEHLDRFLIQLYTGYRLTQLAKNLTHHQIICFHSRHKYLLMAYSPKGYKATGKFVAGIQKNSELTEVYTQYRHQLLAILATTPARKLQVNALQHIQGYFKYKATRDEKVRLGWLINDYQAGYLSINNPLSMILQLLTQYPDSYISEQLYLSPYLGCEKIRALLQF
;
A
#
# COMPACT_ATOMS: atom_id res chain seq x y z
N MET A 1 12.14 -6.14 9.40
CA MET A 1 12.83 -5.05 8.69
C MET A 1 13.13 -5.52 7.28
N PHE A 2 12.91 -4.68 6.27
CA PHE A 2 13.16 -5.02 4.86
C PHE A 2 14.55 -4.57 4.42
N ASN A 3 15.28 -5.40 3.68
CA ASN A 3 16.55 -5.00 3.08
C ASN A 3 16.25 -4.14 1.85
N VAL A 4 16.64 -2.87 1.89
CA VAL A 4 16.47 -1.92 0.79
C VAL A 4 17.83 -1.45 0.33
N VAL A 5 18.07 -1.59 -0.96
CA VAL A 5 19.33 -1.19 -1.60
C VAL A 5 19.33 0.32 -1.77
N LEU A 6 20.44 0.97 -1.41
CA LEU A 6 20.72 2.35 -1.80
C LEU A 6 21.69 2.35 -2.98
N PHE A 7 21.29 2.97 -4.09
CA PHE A 7 22.09 3.00 -5.31
C PHE A 7 22.21 4.42 -5.87
N GLY A 8 23.44 4.83 -6.18
CA GLY A 8 23.75 6.15 -6.70
C GLY A 8 24.00 7.21 -5.61
N ASP A 9 24.05 8.47 -6.02
CA ASP A 9 24.31 9.62 -5.13
C ASP A 9 23.01 10.06 -4.44
N VAL A 10 22.57 9.26 -3.47
CA VAL A 10 21.31 9.46 -2.75
C VAL A 10 21.49 10.52 -1.67
N GLU A 11 20.79 11.65 -1.83
CA GLU A 11 20.62 12.63 -0.77
C GLU A 11 19.52 12.16 0.20
N PHE A 12 19.79 12.22 1.51
CA PHE A 12 18.82 11.80 2.52
C PHE A 12 17.78 12.91 2.76
N PRO A 13 16.49 12.57 2.96
CA PRO A 13 15.49 13.55 3.33
C PRO A 13 15.69 14.06 4.76
N ALA A 14 14.80 14.93 5.22
CA ALA A 14 14.79 15.41 6.60
C ALA A 14 14.90 14.28 7.64
N GLU A 15 15.50 14.57 8.79
CA GLU A 15 15.87 13.57 9.81
C GLU A 15 14.66 12.77 10.32
N ASP A 16 13.49 13.40 10.44
CA ASP A 16 12.24 12.76 10.83
C ASP A 16 11.76 11.74 9.79
N ILE A 17 11.82 12.08 8.51
CA ILE A 17 11.50 11.17 7.39
C ILE A 17 12.50 10.01 7.36
N THR A 18 13.79 10.30 7.48
CA THR A 18 14.86 9.29 7.48
C THR A 18 14.68 8.31 8.64
N SER A 19 14.52 8.82 9.87
CA SER A 19 14.35 8.00 11.08
C SER A 19 13.10 7.11 11.00
N LEU A 20 11.98 7.67 10.53
CA LEU A 20 10.76 6.87 10.32
C LEU A 20 10.95 5.81 9.24
N THR A 21 11.60 6.14 8.13
CA THR A 21 11.91 5.18 7.06
C THR A 21 12.75 4.02 7.60
N GLU A 22 13.84 4.33 8.30
CA GLU A 22 14.74 3.36 8.91
C GLU A 22 14.05 2.51 9.99
N SER A 23 12.94 2.95 10.59
CA SER A 23 12.17 2.07 11.49
C SER A 23 11.53 0.87 10.77
N HIS A 24 11.37 0.93 9.44
CA HIS A 24 10.79 -0.13 8.61
C HIS A 24 11.84 -0.92 7.82
N ILE A 25 12.91 -0.24 7.37
CA ILE A 25 13.85 -0.78 6.40
C ILE A 25 15.29 -0.72 6.92
N LYS A 26 16.11 -1.67 6.47
CA LYS A 26 17.54 -1.67 6.61
C LYS A 26 18.15 -1.24 5.28
N LEU A 27 18.80 -0.08 5.29
CA LEU A 27 19.49 0.46 4.13
C LEU A 27 20.80 -0.30 3.89
N ILE A 28 21.04 -0.68 2.64
CA ILE A 28 22.24 -1.40 2.19
C ILE A 28 22.86 -0.58 1.05
N PRO A 29 23.88 0.26 1.34
CA PRO A 29 24.58 0.99 0.30
C PRO A 29 25.37 0.01 -0.58
N ILE A 30 25.27 0.20 -1.89
CA ILE A 30 26.07 -0.53 -2.88
C ILE A 30 26.67 0.45 -3.87
N THR A 31 27.85 0.12 -4.40
CA THR A 31 28.54 0.94 -5.41
C THR A 31 28.35 0.41 -6.82
N ALA A 32 28.01 -0.87 -6.97
CA ALA A 32 27.72 -1.49 -8.25
C ALA A 32 26.58 -2.51 -8.14
N LEU A 33 25.74 -2.63 -9.17
CA LEU A 33 24.62 -3.58 -9.21
C LEU A 33 25.07 -5.04 -9.18
N THR A 34 26.32 -5.30 -9.57
CA THR A 34 26.97 -6.62 -9.44
C THR A 34 27.25 -7.02 -7.98
N GLU A 35 27.16 -6.09 -7.03
CA GLU A 35 27.39 -6.33 -5.59
C GLU A 35 26.14 -6.84 -4.86
N ILE A 36 25.00 -6.96 -5.56
CA ILE A 36 23.75 -7.47 -4.97
C ILE A 36 23.90 -8.97 -4.68
N LYS A 37 24.50 -9.27 -3.52
CA LYS A 37 24.72 -10.62 -3.01
C LYS A 37 23.60 -11.08 -2.06
N PHE A 38 22.72 -10.16 -1.65
CA PHE A 38 21.69 -10.40 -0.64
C PHE A 38 20.29 -10.34 -1.23
N ALA A 39 19.35 -11.03 -0.58
CA ALA A 39 17.93 -10.87 -0.85
C ALA A 39 17.47 -9.46 -0.44
N TYR A 40 17.22 -8.61 -1.44
CA TYR A 40 16.62 -7.29 -1.29
C TYR A 40 15.10 -7.35 -1.48
N GLN A 41 14.39 -6.33 -1.01
CA GLN A 41 12.94 -6.21 -1.18
C GLN A 41 12.52 -4.90 -1.85
N GLY A 42 13.41 -3.91 -1.94
CA GLY A 42 13.19 -2.66 -2.67
C GLY A 42 14.49 -1.91 -2.88
N VAL A 43 14.40 -0.79 -3.60
CA VAL A 43 15.52 0.05 -3.97
C VAL A 43 15.16 1.52 -3.71
N ILE A 44 16.11 2.26 -3.13
CA ILE A 44 16.11 3.71 -3.09
C ILE A 44 17.28 4.18 -3.96
N CYS A 45 17.04 5.14 -4.86
CA CYS A 45 18.06 5.60 -5.79
C CYS A 45 18.01 7.10 -6.06
N ASP A 46 19.08 7.64 -6.67
CA ASP A 46 19.04 8.95 -7.29
C ASP A 46 18.13 8.92 -8.54
N GLU A 47 17.74 10.10 -9.03
CA GLU A 47 16.81 10.20 -10.15
C GLU A 47 17.38 9.69 -11.48
N GLY A 48 18.68 9.90 -11.71
CA GLY A 48 19.37 9.49 -12.92
C GLY A 48 19.48 7.98 -13.04
N ALA A 49 19.57 7.26 -11.93
CA ALA A 49 19.65 5.80 -11.91
C ALA A 49 18.31 5.09 -12.17
N ARG A 50 17.16 5.77 -12.06
CA ARG A 50 15.83 5.13 -12.08
C ARG A 50 15.61 4.23 -13.29
N GLN A 51 15.87 4.73 -14.51
CA GLN A 51 15.60 3.96 -15.74
C GLN A 51 16.47 2.72 -15.83
N GLN A 52 17.77 2.87 -15.55
CA GLN A 52 18.71 1.74 -15.52
C GLN A 52 18.24 0.67 -14.52
N LEU A 53 17.75 1.07 -13.35
CA LEU A 53 17.27 0.14 -12.34
C LEU A 53 15.99 -0.56 -12.77
N LEU A 54 15.04 0.13 -13.42
CA LEU A 54 13.82 -0.50 -13.93
C LEU A 54 14.11 -1.57 -15.00
N GLU A 55 15.18 -1.42 -15.78
CA GLU A 55 15.59 -2.41 -16.78
C GLU A 55 16.31 -3.62 -16.16
N GLN A 56 17.02 -3.42 -15.05
CA GLN A 56 17.86 -4.47 -14.43
C GLN A 56 17.15 -5.24 -13.32
N PHE A 57 16.18 -4.62 -12.65
CA PHE A 57 15.44 -5.24 -11.56
C PHE A 57 14.17 -5.93 -12.05
N PRO A 58 13.69 -6.97 -11.34
CA PRO A 58 12.42 -7.59 -11.65
C PRO A 58 11.28 -6.58 -11.69
N GLU A 59 10.34 -6.79 -12.60
CA GLU A 59 9.18 -5.93 -12.73
C GLU A 59 8.40 -5.80 -11.42
N ASN A 60 7.90 -4.59 -11.13
CA ASN A 60 7.22 -4.23 -9.89
C ASN A 60 8.09 -4.34 -8.63
N THR A 61 9.43 -4.36 -8.76
CA THR A 61 10.32 -4.11 -7.62
C THR A 61 9.97 -2.75 -7.02
N PRO A 62 9.67 -2.67 -5.71
CA PRO A 62 9.45 -1.40 -5.03
C PRO A 62 10.66 -0.48 -5.24
N LEU A 63 10.42 0.67 -5.85
CA LEU A 63 11.42 1.68 -6.14
C LEU A 63 10.92 3.02 -5.61
N LEU A 64 11.84 3.75 -4.99
CA LEU A 64 11.64 5.09 -4.47
C LEU A 64 12.86 5.93 -4.86
N THR A 65 12.64 7.07 -5.49
CA THR A 65 13.76 7.95 -5.82
C THR A 65 14.03 8.93 -4.68
N THR A 66 15.13 9.67 -4.73
CA THR A 66 15.51 10.63 -3.69
C THR A 66 14.46 11.72 -3.49
N GLN A 67 13.91 12.29 -4.58
CA GLN A 67 12.85 13.30 -4.48
C GLN A 67 11.54 12.68 -3.96
N GLU A 68 11.22 11.46 -4.41
CA GLU A 68 10.07 10.73 -3.92
C GLU A 68 10.20 10.38 -2.42
N TRP A 69 11.41 10.10 -1.93
CA TRP A 69 11.64 9.73 -0.53
C TRP A 69 11.27 10.84 0.45
N SER A 70 11.52 12.09 0.06
CA SER A 70 11.10 13.29 0.81
C SER A 70 9.58 13.51 0.83
N CYS A 71 8.81 12.80 -0.01
CA CYS A 71 7.37 12.97 -0.14
C CYS A 71 6.61 11.84 0.60
N PRO A 72 5.86 12.15 1.68
CA PRO A 72 5.20 11.14 2.50
C PRO A 72 4.25 10.20 1.73
N GLU A 73 3.55 10.67 0.69
CA GLU A 73 2.68 9.80 -0.10
C GLU A 73 3.46 8.77 -0.92
N HIS A 74 4.62 9.15 -1.47
CA HIS A 74 5.48 8.22 -2.21
C HIS A 74 6.14 7.22 -1.26
N LEU A 75 6.57 7.68 -0.08
CA LEU A 75 7.09 6.81 0.98
C LEU A 75 6.01 5.83 1.48
N ASP A 76 4.77 6.29 1.73
CA ASP A 76 3.66 5.42 2.13
C ASP A 76 3.38 4.35 1.06
N ARG A 77 3.34 4.74 -0.23
CA ARG A 77 3.25 3.79 -1.36
C ARG A 77 4.37 2.76 -1.33
N PHE A 78 5.62 3.21 -1.23
CA PHE A 78 6.79 2.32 -1.25
C PHE A 78 6.71 1.28 -0.11
N LEU A 79 6.39 1.72 1.11
CA LEU A 79 6.20 0.83 2.25
C LEU A 79 5.00 -0.12 2.04
N ILE A 80 3.88 0.36 1.50
CA ILE A 80 2.72 -0.48 1.14
C ILE A 80 3.15 -1.61 0.20
N GLN A 81 3.98 -1.32 -0.81
CA GLN A 81 4.48 -2.34 -1.73
C GLN A 81 5.38 -3.36 -1.05
N LEU A 82 6.33 -2.93 -0.21
CA LEU A 82 7.22 -3.82 0.55
C LEU A 82 6.43 -4.80 1.42
N TYR A 83 5.51 -4.28 2.24
CA TYR A 83 4.70 -5.10 3.13
C TYR A 83 3.74 -6.01 2.36
N THR A 84 3.15 -5.54 1.26
CA THR A 84 2.28 -6.38 0.41
C THR A 84 3.07 -7.49 -0.26
N GLY A 85 4.26 -7.18 -0.79
CA GLY A 85 5.18 -8.16 -1.36
C GLY A 85 5.56 -9.25 -0.37
N TYR A 86 5.83 -8.88 0.89
CA TYR A 86 6.09 -9.83 1.98
C TYR A 86 4.88 -10.72 2.29
N ARG A 87 3.68 -10.16 2.37
CA ARG A 87 2.45 -10.95 2.59
C ARG A 87 2.19 -11.92 1.44
N LEU A 88 2.45 -11.52 0.20
CA LEU A 88 2.36 -12.40 -0.96
C LEU A 88 3.36 -13.56 -0.84
N THR A 89 4.59 -13.30 -0.38
CA THR A 89 5.56 -14.38 -0.09
C THR A 89 5.07 -15.32 1.01
N GLN A 90 4.33 -14.83 2.02
CA GLN A 90 3.71 -15.71 3.02
C GLN A 90 2.54 -16.51 2.45
N LEU A 91 1.73 -15.90 1.56
CA LEU A 91 0.66 -16.59 0.84
C LEU A 91 1.20 -17.77 0.02
N ALA A 92 2.32 -17.57 -0.68
CA ALA A 92 2.95 -18.62 -1.49
C ALA A 92 3.34 -19.88 -0.68
N LYS A 93 3.66 -19.74 0.61
CA LYS A 93 4.03 -20.88 1.47
C LYS A 93 2.85 -21.80 1.80
N ASN A 94 1.63 -21.28 1.77
CA ASN A 94 0.40 -22.00 2.13
C ASN A 94 -0.67 -21.79 1.04
N LEU A 95 -0.26 -21.99 -0.22
CA LEU A 95 -1.04 -21.59 -1.36
C LEU A 95 -2.26 -22.51 -1.58
N THR A 96 -3.45 -21.91 -1.48
CA THR A 96 -4.72 -22.58 -1.79
C THR A 96 -5.68 -21.56 -2.43
N HIS A 97 -6.68 -22.03 -3.17
CA HIS A 97 -7.74 -21.15 -3.71
C HIS A 97 -8.36 -20.26 -2.62
N HIS A 98 -8.67 -20.87 -1.47
CA HIS A 98 -9.28 -20.16 -0.34
C HIS A 98 -8.35 -19.05 0.17
N GLN A 99 -7.05 -19.32 0.31
CA GLN A 99 -6.09 -18.32 0.78
C GLN A 99 -5.92 -17.16 -0.21
N ILE A 100 -5.98 -17.42 -1.53
CA ILE A 100 -5.97 -16.35 -2.55
C ILE A 100 -7.22 -15.46 -2.42
N ILE A 101 -8.40 -16.06 -2.24
CA ILE A 101 -9.66 -15.34 -2.06
C ILE A 101 -9.63 -14.49 -0.78
N CYS A 102 -9.21 -15.06 0.35
CA CYS A 102 -9.06 -14.34 1.61
C CYS A 102 -8.05 -13.20 1.51
N PHE A 103 -6.90 -13.44 0.85
CA PHE A 103 -5.92 -12.40 0.59
C PHE A 103 -6.54 -11.25 -0.20
N HIS A 104 -7.20 -11.55 -1.32
CA HIS A 104 -7.82 -10.54 -2.17
C HIS A 104 -8.90 -9.75 -1.42
N SER A 105 -9.74 -10.44 -0.65
CA SER A 105 -10.81 -9.84 0.15
C SER A 105 -10.30 -8.79 1.13
N ARG A 106 -9.18 -9.06 1.82
CA ARG A 106 -8.54 -8.15 2.79
C ARG A 106 -7.86 -6.94 2.15
N HIS A 107 -7.56 -7.03 0.85
CA HIS A 107 -6.91 -5.95 0.08
C HIS A 107 -7.90 -5.12 -0.73
N LYS A 108 -9.21 -5.43 -0.72
CA LYS A 108 -10.23 -4.80 -1.57
C LYS A 108 -10.13 -3.28 -1.58
N TYR A 109 -10.25 -2.63 -0.41
CA TYR A 109 -10.29 -1.16 -0.37
C TYR A 109 -8.93 -0.53 -0.66
N LEU A 110 -7.84 -1.23 -0.35
CA LEU A 110 -6.49 -0.80 -0.72
C LEU A 110 -6.32 -0.79 -2.24
N LEU A 111 -6.68 -1.88 -2.91
CA LEU A 111 -6.61 -1.96 -4.38
C LEU A 111 -7.57 -0.98 -5.05
N MET A 112 -8.75 -0.77 -4.48
CA MET A 112 -9.72 0.19 -5.01
C MET A 112 -9.23 1.64 -4.85
N ALA A 113 -8.55 1.96 -3.75
CA ALA A 113 -7.94 3.27 -3.54
C ALA A 113 -6.80 3.58 -4.54
N TYR A 114 -6.15 2.54 -5.08
CA TYR A 114 -5.10 2.67 -6.09
C TYR A 114 -5.64 2.62 -7.52
N SER A 115 -6.53 1.68 -7.81
CA SER A 115 -7.10 1.49 -9.13
C SER A 115 -8.42 0.72 -9.04
N PRO A 116 -9.59 1.39 -9.12
CA PRO A 116 -10.88 0.70 -9.20
C PRO A 116 -10.96 -0.26 -10.39
N LYS A 117 -10.34 0.11 -11.52
CA LYS A 117 -10.22 -0.76 -12.70
C LYS A 117 -9.37 -2.00 -12.39
N GLY A 118 -8.21 -1.81 -11.76
CA GLY A 118 -7.32 -2.89 -11.35
C GLY A 118 -7.95 -3.83 -10.34
N TYR A 119 -8.63 -3.29 -9.33
CA TYR A 119 -9.42 -4.06 -8.36
C TYR A 119 -10.49 -4.91 -9.07
N LYS A 120 -11.25 -4.34 -10.01
CA LYS A 120 -12.26 -5.09 -10.78
C LYS A 120 -11.63 -6.20 -11.62
N ALA A 121 -10.49 -5.93 -12.26
CA ALA A 121 -9.78 -6.91 -13.09
C ALA A 121 -9.25 -8.08 -12.25
N THR A 122 -8.55 -7.78 -11.15
CA THR A 122 -8.01 -8.79 -10.23
C THR A 122 -9.11 -9.57 -9.53
N GLY A 123 -10.24 -8.94 -9.18
CA GLY A 123 -11.40 -9.64 -8.64
C GLY A 123 -12.03 -10.64 -9.62
N LYS A 124 -12.13 -10.26 -10.90
CA LYS A 124 -12.55 -11.18 -11.97
C LYS A 124 -11.56 -12.33 -12.16
N PHE A 125 -10.27 -12.04 -12.12
CA PHE A 125 -9.22 -13.04 -12.21
C PHE A 125 -9.35 -14.07 -11.08
N VAL A 126 -9.48 -13.61 -9.82
CA VAL A 126 -9.63 -14.49 -8.65
C VAL A 126 -10.92 -15.32 -8.72
N ALA A 127 -12.03 -14.71 -9.15
CA ALA A 127 -13.30 -15.43 -9.30
C ALA A 127 -13.28 -16.47 -10.43
N GLY A 128 -12.41 -16.31 -11.42
CA GLY A 128 -12.27 -17.21 -12.57
C GLY A 128 -11.33 -18.39 -12.33
N ILE A 129 -10.67 -18.49 -11.17
CA ILE A 129 -9.75 -19.59 -10.88
C ILE A 129 -10.53 -20.90 -10.78
N GLN A 130 -10.20 -21.87 -11.63
CA GLN A 130 -10.87 -23.18 -11.67
C GLN A 130 -10.24 -24.15 -10.67
N LYS A 131 -11.02 -25.15 -10.20
CA LYS A 131 -10.56 -26.13 -9.20
C LYS A 131 -9.28 -26.90 -9.60
N ASN A 132 -9.03 -27.07 -10.89
CA ASN A 132 -7.89 -27.82 -11.43
C ASN A 132 -6.78 -26.91 -11.98
N SER A 133 -6.84 -25.60 -11.73
CA SER A 133 -5.77 -24.68 -12.15
C SER A 133 -4.46 -24.99 -11.44
N GLU A 134 -3.34 -24.86 -12.15
CA GLU A 134 -2.02 -24.87 -11.51
C GLU A 134 -1.88 -23.61 -10.65
N LEU A 135 -1.80 -23.79 -9.34
CA LEU A 135 -1.91 -22.68 -8.40
C LEU A 135 -0.68 -21.77 -8.42
N THR A 136 0.50 -22.29 -8.73
CA THR A 136 1.76 -21.53 -8.79
C THR A 136 1.74 -20.49 -9.93
N GLU A 137 1.21 -20.86 -11.09
CA GLU A 137 0.98 -19.99 -12.25
C GLU A 137 -0.07 -18.94 -11.92
N VAL A 138 -1.19 -19.36 -11.31
CA VAL A 138 -2.24 -18.45 -10.84
C VAL A 138 -1.68 -17.43 -9.85
N TYR A 139 -0.89 -17.87 -8.87
CA TYR A 139 -0.23 -17.00 -7.91
C TYR A 139 0.74 -16.04 -8.59
N THR A 140 1.54 -16.50 -9.55
CA THR A 140 2.50 -15.67 -10.28
C THR A 140 1.80 -14.54 -11.02
N GLN A 141 0.73 -14.86 -11.77
CA GLN A 141 -0.08 -13.86 -12.47
C GLN A 141 -0.80 -12.91 -11.50
N TYR A 142 -1.37 -13.46 -10.42
CA TYR A 142 -2.05 -12.67 -9.39
C TYR A 142 -1.10 -11.68 -8.70
N ARG A 143 0.08 -12.16 -8.30
CA ARG A 143 1.14 -11.35 -7.68
C ARG A 143 1.54 -10.21 -8.59
N HIS A 144 1.83 -10.49 -9.85
CA HIS A 144 2.22 -9.47 -10.82
C HIS A 144 1.12 -8.40 -10.97
N GLN A 145 -0.14 -8.80 -11.20
CA GLN A 145 -1.26 -7.84 -11.33
C GLN A 145 -1.45 -6.98 -10.06
N LEU A 146 -1.32 -7.57 -8.87
CA LEU A 146 -1.53 -6.86 -7.61
C LEU A 146 -0.41 -5.85 -7.34
N LEU A 147 0.85 -6.24 -7.57
CA LEU A 147 1.98 -5.34 -7.39
C LEU A 147 2.00 -4.21 -8.43
N ALA A 148 1.57 -4.48 -9.66
CA ALA A 148 1.42 -3.46 -10.71
C ALA A 148 0.37 -2.40 -10.33
N ILE A 149 -0.73 -2.77 -9.67
CA ILE A 149 -1.71 -1.81 -9.15
C ILE A 149 -1.08 -0.87 -8.11
N LEU A 150 -0.19 -1.40 -7.26
CA LEU A 150 0.42 -0.67 -6.15
C LEU A 150 1.69 0.10 -6.56
N ALA A 151 2.11 0.00 -7.83
CA ALA A 151 3.31 0.65 -8.34
C ALA A 151 3.19 2.17 -8.49
N THR A 152 1.97 2.69 -8.57
CA THR A 152 1.70 4.11 -8.78
C THR A 152 1.02 4.73 -7.57
N THR A 153 1.41 5.95 -7.20
CA THR A 153 0.78 6.69 -6.10
C THR A 153 -0.70 6.96 -6.43
N PRO A 154 -1.63 6.63 -5.52
CA PRO A 154 -3.05 6.81 -5.76
C PRO A 154 -3.41 8.29 -5.80
N ALA A 155 -4.20 8.70 -6.79
CA ALA A 155 -4.79 10.03 -6.78
C ALA A 155 -5.76 10.17 -5.59
N ARG A 156 -5.75 11.34 -4.93
CA ARG A 156 -6.62 11.65 -3.77
C ARG A 156 -8.10 11.33 -3.99
N LYS A 157 -8.63 11.58 -5.19
CA LYS A 157 -10.02 11.24 -5.54
C LYS A 157 -10.35 9.74 -5.41
N LEU A 158 -9.38 8.86 -5.64
CA LEU A 158 -9.53 7.41 -5.51
C LEU A 158 -9.51 6.99 -4.03
N GLN A 159 -8.69 7.66 -3.21
CA GLN A 159 -8.72 7.51 -1.76
C GLN A 159 -10.09 7.91 -1.19
N VAL A 160 -10.62 9.05 -1.61
CA VAL A 160 -11.97 9.52 -1.24
C VAL A 160 -13.04 8.50 -1.63
N ASN A 161 -12.95 7.92 -2.84
CA ASN A 161 -13.85 6.87 -3.28
C ASN A 161 -13.82 5.66 -2.32
N ALA A 162 -12.63 5.19 -1.92
CA ALA A 162 -12.50 4.11 -0.94
C ALA A 162 -13.09 4.45 0.43
N LEU A 163 -12.83 5.66 0.95
CA LEU A 163 -13.41 6.14 2.20
C LEU A 163 -14.94 6.17 2.16
N GLN A 164 -15.53 6.67 1.07
CA GLN A 164 -16.99 6.72 0.89
C GLN A 164 -17.62 5.32 0.81
N HIS A 165 -16.95 4.36 0.16
CA HIS A 165 -17.41 2.97 0.17
C HIS A 165 -17.39 2.36 1.57
N ILE A 166 -16.37 2.64 2.38
CA ILE A 166 -16.29 2.18 3.78
C ILE A 166 -17.35 2.89 4.64
N GLN A 167 -17.56 4.21 4.43
CA GLN A 167 -18.62 4.98 5.10
C GLN A 167 -20.00 4.32 4.95
N GLY A 168 -20.28 3.68 3.81
CA GLY A 168 -21.52 2.96 3.56
C GLY A 168 -21.86 1.86 4.58
N TYR A 169 -20.86 1.24 5.22
CA TYR A 169 -21.07 0.20 6.23
C TYR A 169 -21.72 0.74 7.51
N PHE A 170 -21.60 2.04 7.76
CA PHE A 170 -22.17 2.70 8.93
C PHE A 170 -23.52 3.37 8.63
N LYS A 171 -24.03 3.30 7.38
CA LYS A 171 -25.24 4.03 6.94
C LYS A 171 -26.44 3.87 7.88
N TYR A 172 -26.69 2.64 8.32
CA TYR A 172 -27.82 2.27 9.19
C TYR A 172 -27.40 1.99 10.65
N LYS A 173 -26.12 2.14 10.98
CA LYS A 173 -25.58 1.87 12.33
C LYS A 173 -25.24 3.17 13.07
N ALA A 174 -24.52 4.08 12.41
CA ALA A 174 -24.08 5.33 12.99
C ALA A 174 -25.21 6.36 13.09
N THR A 175 -25.09 7.22 14.11
CA THR A 175 -25.96 8.38 14.35
C THR A 175 -25.86 9.38 13.20
N ARG A 176 -26.82 10.31 13.14
CA ARG A 176 -26.79 11.40 12.15
C ARG A 176 -25.50 12.21 12.25
N ASP A 177 -25.10 12.57 13.46
CA ASP A 177 -23.94 13.45 13.69
C ASP A 177 -22.62 12.77 13.35
N GLU A 178 -22.48 11.48 13.68
CA GLU A 178 -21.33 10.67 13.26
C GLU A 178 -21.22 10.60 11.73
N LYS A 179 -22.34 10.39 11.02
CA LYS A 179 -22.33 10.33 9.55
C LYS A 179 -21.94 11.67 8.93
N VAL A 180 -22.50 12.77 9.46
CA VAL A 180 -22.17 14.13 9.00
C VAL A 180 -20.69 14.43 9.23
N ARG A 181 -20.18 14.16 10.43
CA ARG A 181 -18.78 14.41 10.77
C ARG A 181 -17.82 13.58 9.91
N LEU A 182 -18.11 12.31 9.64
CA LEU A 182 -17.27 11.51 8.73
C LEU A 182 -17.30 12.08 7.31
N GLY A 183 -18.48 12.52 6.84
CA GLY A 183 -18.60 13.19 5.55
C GLY A 183 -17.75 14.46 5.46
N TRP A 184 -17.74 15.28 6.50
CA TRP A 184 -16.92 16.50 6.55
C TRP A 184 -15.43 16.18 6.50
N LEU A 185 -14.95 15.22 7.31
CA LEU A 185 -13.54 14.83 7.28
C LEU A 185 -13.09 14.28 5.93
N ILE A 186 -13.97 13.54 5.22
CA ILE A 186 -13.69 13.06 3.86
C ILE A 186 -13.61 14.24 2.87
N ASN A 187 -14.51 15.22 2.98
CA ASN A 187 -14.52 16.40 2.12
C ASN A 187 -13.29 17.30 2.36
N ASP A 188 -12.92 17.52 3.62
CA ASP A 188 -11.73 18.32 3.98
C ASP A 188 -10.44 17.61 3.55
N TYR A 189 -10.38 16.28 3.68
CA TYR A 189 -9.29 15.49 3.09
C TYR A 189 -9.27 15.67 1.57
N GLN A 190 -10.41 15.57 0.88
CA GLN A 190 -10.49 15.75 -0.57
C GLN A 190 -9.97 17.13 -1.01
N ALA A 191 -10.35 18.18 -0.29
CA ALA A 191 -9.91 19.54 -0.52
C ALA A 191 -8.42 19.76 -0.17
N GLY A 192 -7.81 18.85 0.57
CA GLY A 192 -6.42 18.94 1.00
C GLY A 192 -6.22 19.82 2.24
N TYR A 193 -7.26 20.00 3.06
CA TYR A 193 -7.16 20.70 4.36
C TYR A 193 -6.79 19.77 5.51
N LEU A 194 -7.00 18.46 5.35
CA LEU A 194 -6.70 17.44 6.33
C LEU A 194 -5.95 16.26 5.71
N SER A 195 -5.16 15.57 6.52
CA SER A 195 -4.48 14.34 6.09
C SER A 195 -5.45 13.17 6.10
N ILE A 196 -5.12 12.10 5.36
CA ILE A 196 -5.96 10.88 5.28
C ILE A 196 -6.16 10.21 6.66
N ASN A 197 -5.25 10.45 7.60
CA ASN A 197 -5.37 9.95 8.97
C ASN A 197 -6.65 10.43 9.66
N ASN A 198 -7.15 11.62 9.34
CA ASN A 198 -8.35 12.17 9.98
C ASN A 198 -9.60 11.33 9.69
N PRO A 199 -10.01 11.11 8.43
CA PRO A 199 -11.15 10.23 8.14
C PRO A 199 -10.88 8.76 8.53
N LEU A 200 -9.64 8.26 8.40
CA LEU A 200 -9.31 6.88 8.83
C LEU A 200 -9.46 6.67 10.34
N SER A 201 -8.99 7.63 11.16
CA SER A 201 -9.14 7.56 12.62
C SER A 201 -10.60 7.57 13.03
N MET A 202 -11.42 8.37 12.36
CA MET A 202 -12.87 8.36 12.59
C MET A 202 -13.51 7.01 12.19
N ILE A 203 -13.09 6.41 11.08
CA ILE A 203 -13.55 5.06 10.69
C ILE A 203 -13.18 4.02 11.76
N LEU A 204 -11.94 4.06 12.28
CA LEU A 204 -11.49 3.16 13.35
C LEU A 204 -12.31 3.34 14.64
N GLN A 205 -12.64 4.58 15.01
CA GLN A 205 -13.54 4.88 16.12
C GLN A 205 -14.93 4.28 15.88
N LEU A 206 -15.50 4.48 14.70
CA LEU A 206 -16.81 3.92 14.34
C LEU A 206 -16.81 2.39 14.34
N LEU A 207 -15.71 1.73 13.95
CA LEU A 207 -15.59 0.27 14.06
C LEU A 207 -15.55 -0.22 15.51
N THR A 208 -15.00 0.59 16.43
CA THR A 208 -15.01 0.25 17.86
C THR A 208 -16.43 0.28 18.42
N GLN A 209 -17.23 1.26 18.01
CA GLN A 209 -18.61 1.43 18.45
C GLN A 209 -19.60 0.52 17.70
N TYR A 210 -19.34 0.28 16.42
CA TYR A 210 -20.16 -0.52 15.52
C TYR A 210 -19.30 -1.59 14.82
N PRO A 211 -18.90 -2.67 15.53
CA PRO A 211 -18.02 -3.69 14.98
C PRO A 211 -18.55 -4.28 13.67
N ASP A 212 -17.62 -4.48 12.73
CA ASP A 212 -17.88 -5.09 11.43
C ASP A 212 -16.67 -5.93 11.04
N SER A 213 -16.78 -7.25 11.17
CA SER A 213 -15.64 -8.16 11.00
C SER A 213 -15.00 -8.03 9.62
N TYR A 214 -15.80 -7.79 8.58
CA TYR A 214 -15.30 -7.64 7.22
C TYR A 214 -14.43 -6.39 7.06
N ILE A 215 -14.85 -5.25 7.63
CA ILE A 215 -14.10 -3.99 7.53
C ILE A 215 -12.89 -3.99 8.46
N SER A 216 -12.99 -4.59 9.65
CA SER A 216 -11.88 -4.70 10.59
C SER A 216 -10.68 -5.47 10.02
N GLU A 217 -10.87 -6.34 9.04
CA GLU A 217 -9.80 -7.08 8.38
C GLU A 217 -9.14 -6.34 7.19
N GLN A 218 -9.67 -5.16 6.81
CA GLN A 218 -9.22 -4.44 5.61
C GLN A 218 -7.87 -3.76 5.84
N LEU A 219 -6.89 -4.14 5.03
CA LEU A 219 -5.54 -3.57 5.06
C LEU A 219 -5.48 -2.12 4.59
N TYR A 220 -6.57 -1.59 4.04
CA TYR A 220 -6.66 -0.16 3.75
C TYR A 220 -6.52 0.72 5.02
N LEU A 221 -7.09 0.26 6.14
CA LEU A 221 -7.11 1.00 7.39
C LEU A 221 -5.72 1.13 8.02
N SER A 222 -4.96 0.03 7.99
CA SER A 222 -3.57 -0.03 8.43
C SER A 222 -2.80 -1.01 7.52
N PRO A 223 -2.23 -0.53 6.40
CA PRO A 223 -1.55 -1.41 5.46
C PRO A 223 -0.20 -1.88 5.97
N TYR A 224 0.32 -1.27 7.04
CA TYR A 224 1.45 -1.72 7.82
C TYR A 224 1.42 -1.00 9.18
N LEU A 225 2.07 -1.59 10.18
CA LEU A 225 2.16 -1.00 11.52
C LEU A 225 2.93 0.32 11.44
N GLY A 226 2.40 1.41 11.99
CA GLY A 226 3.07 2.71 11.99
C GLY A 226 2.77 3.60 10.78
N CYS A 227 1.90 3.16 9.85
CA CYS A 227 1.54 3.93 8.66
C CYS A 227 0.95 5.31 8.98
N GLU A 228 0.29 5.46 10.12
CA GLU A 228 -0.25 6.73 10.60
C GLU A 228 0.84 7.77 10.85
N LYS A 229 2.05 7.35 11.25
CA LYS A 229 3.18 8.27 11.47
C LYS A 229 3.69 8.83 10.15
N ILE A 230 3.87 7.98 9.14
CA ILE A 230 4.26 8.40 7.79
C ILE A 230 3.23 9.37 7.21
N ARG A 231 1.94 9.04 7.32
CA ARG A 231 0.83 9.88 6.83
C ARG A 231 0.65 11.19 7.59
N ALA A 232 1.24 11.32 8.78
CA ALA A 232 1.23 12.54 9.59
C ALA A 232 2.35 13.52 9.23
N LEU A 233 3.36 13.09 8.46
CA LEU A 233 4.44 13.96 7.96
C LEU A 233 3.95 15.03 6.97
N LEU A 234 2.73 14.88 6.44
CA LEU A 234 2.07 15.90 5.62
C LEU A 234 1.69 17.10 6.48
N GLN A 235 2.60 18.07 6.56
CA GLN A 235 2.31 19.39 7.09
C GLN A 235 1.78 20.28 5.95
N PHE A 236 0.68 20.98 6.20
CA PHE A 236 0.03 21.92 5.26
C PHE A 236 0.83 23.20 5.08
#